data_AF-A0A2V5L065-F1
#
_entry.id   AF-A0A2V5L065-F1
#
_cell.length_a   1.000
_cell.length_b   1.000
_cell.length_c   1.000
_cell.angle_alpha   90.00
_cell.angle_beta   90.00
_cell.angle_gamma   90.00
#
_symmetry.space_group_name_H-M   'P 1'
#
loop_
_entity.id
_entity.type
_entity.pdbx_description
1 polymer ?
#
loop_
_entity_poly.entity_id
_entity_poly.type
_entity_poly.pdbx_seq_one_letter_code
_entity_poly.pdbx_strand_id
1 'polypeptide(L)'
;MRIIKFTTWILAWLTAFICATWAAGALYFDFPKASAFVAILFVIALLAIVIFVRGKLLKLAIVFGAFAAVVSWWLTLKPSNDREWQPDVAQTAWADINGDEVTIHNVRNCDYRTQTDFTPHWETRTVRLLQITGMD
;
A
#
# COMPACT_ATOMS: atom_id res chain seq x y z
N MET A 1 1.83 29.15 -30.11
CA MET A 1 3.05 28.56 -29.47
C MET A 1 3.16 28.82 -27.97
N ARG A 2 2.85 30.03 -27.46
CA ARG A 2 2.94 30.36 -26.02
C ARG A 2 1.99 29.54 -25.12
N ILE A 3 0.74 29.34 -25.56
CA ILE A 3 -0.28 28.57 -24.83
C ILE A 3 0.14 27.11 -24.69
N ILE A 4 0.58 26.47 -25.78
CA ILE A 4 1.05 25.07 -25.77
C ILE A 4 2.18 24.88 -24.76
N LYS A 5 3.20 25.77 -24.78
CA LYS A 5 4.31 25.71 -23.82
C LYS A 5 3.83 25.87 -22.37
N PHE A 6 2.88 26.76 -22.12
CA PHE A 6 2.32 26.97 -20.79
C PHE A 6 1.56 25.73 -20.29
N THR A 7 0.69 25.16 -21.13
CA THR A 7 -0.05 23.93 -20.83
C THR A 7 0.88 22.76 -20.56
N THR A 8 1.94 22.58 -21.36
CA THR A 8 2.92 21.51 -21.14
C THR A 8 3.64 21.64 -19.80
N TRP A 9 3.96 22.87 -19.38
CA TRP A 9 4.58 23.10 -18.08
C TRP A 9 3.63 22.79 -16.93
N ILE A 10 2.37 23.20 -17.02
CA ILE A 10 1.36 22.87 -16.01
C ILE A 10 1.22 21.37 -15.86
N LEU A 11 1.05 20.66 -16.98
CA LEU A 11 0.89 19.21 -16.98
C LEU A 11 2.13 18.53 -16.37
N ALA A 12 3.33 18.93 -16.76
CA ALA A 12 4.56 18.36 -16.21
C ALA A 12 4.67 18.54 -14.69
N TRP A 13 4.30 19.71 -14.17
CA TRP A 13 4.30 19.97 -12.72
C TRP A 13 3.20 19.22 -11.99
N LEU A 14 2.01 19.06 -12.60
CA LEU A 14 0.94 18.24 -12.04
C LEU A 14 1.36 16.78 -11.93
N THR A 15 1.97 16.23 -12.99
CA THR A 15 2.52 14.87 -12.98
C THR A 15 3.62 14.73 -11.93
N ALA A 16 4.55 15.68 -11.85
CA ALA A 16 5.61 15.65 -10.85
C ALA A 16 5.06 15.68 -9.41
N PHE A 17 3.99 16.45 -9.17
CA PHE A 17 3.31 16.48 -7.88
C PHE A 17 2.70 15.11 -7.54
N ILE A 18 1.95 14.50 -8.47
CA ILE A 18 1.37 13.16 -8.29
C ILE A 18 2.46 12.12 -8.00
N CYS A 19 3.56 12.13 -8.75
CA CYS A 19 4.70 11.25 -8.52
C CYS A 19 5.33 11.45 -7.13
N ALA A 20 5.52 12.70 -6.70
CA ALA A 20 6.07 13.01 -5.39
C ALA A 20 5.14 12.53 -4.26
N THR A 21 3.83 12.76 -4.38
CA THR A 21 2.83 12.30 -3.41
C THR A 21 2.80 10.77 -3.34
N TRP A 22 2.80 10.09 -4.48
CA TRP A 22 2.84 8.62 -4.50
C TRP A 22 4.12 8.08 -3.86
N ALA A 23 5.29 8.65 -4.19
CA ALA A 23 6.56 8.22 -3.61
C ALA A 23 6.62 8.45 -2.09
N ALA A 24 6.11 9.58 -1.60
CA ALA A 24 5.99 9.83 -0.17
C ALA A 24 5.07 8.80 0.51
N GLY A 25 3.95 8.44 -0.13
CA GLY A 25 3.05 7.38 0.36
C GLY A 25 3.74 6.02 0.42
N ALA A 26 4.43 5.62 -0.65
CA ALA A 26 5.20 4.36 -0.69
C ALA A 26 6.25 4.29 0.43
N LEU A 27 6.97 5.40 0.69
CA LEU A 27 7.91 5.47 1.81
C LEU A 27 7.21 5.45 3.17
N TYR A 28 6.02 6.03 3.29
CA TYR A 28 5.28 6.05 4.55
C TYR A 28 4.70 4.67 4.93
N PHE A 29 4.15 3.95 3.96
CA PHE A 29 3.45 2.68 4.20
C PHE A 29 4.37 1.46 4.15
N ASP A 30 5.34 1.43 3.23
CA ASP A 30 6.11 0.21 2.95
C ASP A 30 7.57 0.26 3.40
N PHE A 31 8.07 1.41 3.89
CA PHE A 31 9.46 1.50 4.31
C PHE A 31 9.67 0.77 5.66
N PRO A 32 10.72 -0.07 5.81
CA PRO A 32 10.75 -1.06 6.91
C PRO A 32 10.82 -0.50 8.33
N LYS A 33 11.48 0.65 8.52
CA LYS A 33 11.70 1.26 9.85
C LYS A 33 11.66 2.78 9.74
N ALA A 34 11.04 3.41 10.74
CA ALA A 34 10.91 4.87 10.81
C ALA A 34 10.28 5.47 9.52
N SER A 35 9.32 4.76 8.93
CA SER A 35 8.71 5.10 7.64
C SER A 35 8.18 6.54 7.60
N ALA A 36 7.49 6.97 8.66
CA ALA A 36 7.01 8.34 8.81
C ALA A 36 8.14 9.38 8.75
N PHE A 37 9.25 9.13 9.45
CA PHE A 37 10.41 10.03 9.43
C PHE A 37 11.03 10.11 8.04
N VAL A 38 11.21 8.97 7.37
CA VAL A 38 11.78 8.91 6.01
C VAL A 38 10.89 9.64 5.01
N ALA A 39 9.57 9.42 5.06
CA ALA A 39 8.62 10.12 4.20
C ALA A 39 8.63 11.64 4.44
N ILE A 40 8.67 12.09 5.71
CA ILE A 40 8.77 13.52 6.05
C ILE A 40 10.07 14.11 5.52
N LEU A 41 11.20 13.45 5.73
CA LEU A 41 12.50 13.90 5.24
C LEU A 41 12.53 13.99 3.72
N PHE A 42 11.94 13.01 3.02
CA PHE A 42 11.79 13.02 1.56
C PHE A 42 10.99 14.24 1.07
N VAL A 43 9.85 14.54 1.71
CA VAL A 43 9.02 15.71 1.36
C VAL A 43 9.81 17.01 1.61
N ILE A 44 10.48 17.14 2.76
CA ILE A 44 11.32 18.31 3.08
C ILE A 44 12.43 18.49 2.04
N ALA A 45 13.11 17.41 1.65
CA ALA A 45 14.16 17.44 0.65
C ALA A 45 13.63 17.90 -0.72
N LEU A 46 12.47 17.38 -1.16
CA LEU A 46 11.83 17.81 -2.40
C LEU A 46 11.41 19.29 -2.36
N LEU A 47 10.85 19.76 -1.25
CA LEU A 47 10.50 21.18 -1.08
C LEU A 47 11.76 22.06 -1.15
N ALA A 48 12.85 21.66 -0.51
CA ALA A 48 14.12 22.36 -0.60
C ALA A 48 14.63 22.42 -2.04
N ILE A 49 14.54 21.33 -2.81
CA ILE A 49 14.90 21.31 -4.24
C ILE A 49 14.04 22.30 -5.03
N VAL A 50 12.72 22.30 -4.82
CA VAL A 50 11.81 23.20 -5.53
C VAL A 50 12.07 24.67 -5.20
N ILE A 51 12.50 24.99 -3.97
CA ILE A 51 12.78 26.37 -3.54
C ILE A 51 14.18 26.83 -3.99
N PHE A 52 15.22 26.06 -3.71
CA PHE A 52 16.62 26.51 -3.80
C PHE A 52 17.30 26.20 -5.14
N VAL A 53 16.89 25.16 -5.87
CA VAL A 53 17.51 24.83 -7.16
C VAL A 53 17.05 25.83 -8.23
N ARG A 54 17.96 26.21 -9.14
CA ARG A 54 17.64 27.07 -10.29
C ARG A 54 17.46 26.21 -11.56
N GLY A 55 16.46 26.58 -12.37
CA GLY A 55 16.14 25.90 -13.64
C GLY A 55 15.00 24.90 -13.54
N LYS A 56 13.93 25.11 -14.33
CA LYS A 56 12.70 24.29 -14.27
C LYS A 56 12.94 22.84 -14.69
N LEU A 57 13.79 22.61 -15.71
CA LEU A 57 14.12 21.26 -16.19
C LEU A 57 14.90 20.46 -15.14
N LEU A 58 15.89 21.09 -14.49
CA LEU A 58 16.68 20.42 -13.46
C LEU A 58 15.80 20.02 -12.26
N LYS A 59 14.89 20.89 -11.83
CA LYS A 59 13.92 20.56 -10.77
C LYS A 59 13.08 19.33 -11.13
N LEU A 60 12.48 19.32 -12.32
CA LEU A 60 11.69 18.18 -12.78
C LEU A 60 12.54 16.91 -12.89
N ALA A 61 13.75 17.00 -13.43
CA ALA A 61 14.66 15.86 -13.53
C ALA A 61 14.98 15.25 -12.16
N ILE A 62 15.21 16.10 -11.14
CA ILE A 62 15.46 15.63 -9.77
C ILE A 62 14.21 14.97 -9.18
N VAL A 63 13.03 15.59 -9.32
CA VAL A 63 11.77 15.03 -8.80
C VAL A 63 11.46 13.68 -9.45
N PHE A 64 11.55 13.59 -10.78
CA PHE A 64 11.33 12.34 -11.51
C PHE A 64 12.41 11.30 -11.22
N GLY A 65 13.68 11.70 -11.05
CA GLY A 65 14.76 10.81 -10.65
C GLY A 65 14.55 10.22 -9.25
N ALA A 66 14.12 11.05 -8.29
CA ALA A 66 13.77 10.60 -6.95
C ALA A 66 12.57 9.64 -6.96
N PHE A 67 11.52 9.96 -7.74
CA PHE A 67 10.39 9.05 -7.96
C PHE A 67 10.84 7.73 -8.58
N ALA A 68 11.67 7.75 -9.63
CA ALA A 68 12.16 6.54 -10.28
C ALA A 68 12.98 5.66 -9.33
N ALA A 69 13.79 6.26 -8.45
CA ALA A 69 14.52 5.52 -7.41
C ALA A 69 13.55 4.85 -6.42
N VAL A 70 12.54 5.56 -5.92
CA VAL A 70 11.53 5.01 -5.00
C VAL A 70 10.72 3.90 -5.67
N VAL A 71 10.26 4.08 -6.91
CA VAL A 71 9.53 3.05 -7.66
C VAL A 71 10.39 1.82 -7.88
N SER A 72 11.65 2.00 -8.28
CA SER A 72 12.56 0.89 -8.52
C SER A 72 12.77 0.06 -7.26
N TRP A 73 12.94 0.72 -6.10
CA TRP A 73 12.98 0.03 -4.80
C TRP A 73 11.65 -0.64 -4.47
N TRP A 74 10.53 0.06 -4.61
CA TRP A 74 9.20 -0.43 -4.23
C TRP A 74 8.82 -1.70 -5.01
N LEU A 75 9.18 -1.78 -6.29
CA LEU A 75 8.98 -2.97 -7.11
C LEU A 75 9.82 -4.19 -6.68
N THR A 76 10.82 -4.04 -5.81
CA THR A 76 11.57 -5.16 -5.24
C THR A 76 10.91 -5.77 -4.01
N LEU A 77 9.90 -5.11 -3.44
CA LEU A 77 9.23 -5.57 -2.24
C LEU A 77 8.44 -6.84 -2.53
N LYS A 78 8.63 -7.86 -1.69
CA LYS A 78 7.87 -9.11 -1.77
C LYS A 78 6.63 -9.03 -0.89
N PRO A 79 5.46 -9.49 -1.36
CA PRO A 79 4.32 -9.70 -0.49
C PRO A 79 4.70 -10.71 0.61
N SER A 80 4.19 -10.48 1.82
CA SER A 80 4.42 -11.35 2.98
C SER A 80 3.16 -11.39 3.83
N ASN A 81 2.78 -12.59 4.26
CA ASN A 81 1.73 -12.79 5.26
C ASN A 81 2.27 -12.65 6.69
N ASP A 82 3.59 -12.66 6.87
CA ASP A 82 4.23 -12.44 8.17
C ASP A 82 4.45 -10.93 8.37
N ARG A 83 3.39 -10.24 8.78
CA ARG A 83 3.35 -8.82 9.13
C ARG A 83 2.42 -8.60 10.32
N GLU A 84 2.52 -7.43 10.95
CA GLU A 84 1.58 -6.98 11.99
C GLU A 84 0.23 -6.58 11.35
N TRP A 85 -0.50 -7.58 10.89
CA TRP A 85 -1.84 -7.41 10.33
C TRP A 85 -2.85 -6.95 11.37
N GLN A 86 -3.95 -6.37 10.90
CA GLN A 86 -5.07 -6.00 11.78
C GLN A 86 -5.62 -7.25 12.50
N PRO A 87 -6.14 -7.12 13.74
CA PRO A 87 -6.52 -8.27 14.55
C PRO A 87 -7.53 -9.22 13.89
N ASP A 88 -8.44 -8.71 13.05
CA ASP A 88 -9.45 -9.49 12.33
C ASP A 88 -8.91 -10.17 11.05
N VAL A 89 -7.66 -9.97 10.68
CA VAL A 89 -7.02 -10.64 9.54
C VAL A 89 -5.63 -11.17 9.90
N ALA A 90 -5.34 -11.27 11.20
CA ALA A 90 -4.05 -11.68 11.74
C ALA A 90 -3.71 -13.14 11.45
N GLN A 91 -4.71 -14.01 11.23
CA GLN A 91 -4.50 -15.41 10.88
C GLN A 91 -4.97 -15.69 9.45
N THR A 92 -4.10 -16.27 8.64
CA THR A 92 -4.44 -16.72 7.29
C THR A 92 -5.22 -18.04 7.37
N ALA A 93 -6.41 -18.07 6.77
CA ALA A 93 -7.20 -19.29 6.65
C ALA A 93 -6.57 -20.29 5.68
N TRP A 94 -6.68 -21.57 6.00
CA TRP A 94 -6.23 -22.68 5.18
C TRP A 94 -7.14 -23.88 5.38
N ALA A 95 -7.09 -24.88 4.49
CA ALA A 95 -8.00 -26.02 4.56
C ALA A 95 -7.32 -27.35 4.22
N ASP A 96 -7.74 -28.39 4.95
CA ASP A 96 -7.54 -29.79 4.59
C ASP A 96 -8.73 -30.29 3.78
N ILE A 97 -8.48 -30.87 2.61
CA ILE A 97 -9.54 -31.30 1.67
C ILE A 97 -9.50 -32.82 1.54
N ASN A 98 -10.56 -33.48 2.00
CA ASN A 98 -10.75 -34.94 1.96
C ASN A 98 -12.02 -35.29 1.18
N GLY A 99 -11.99 -35.07 -0.14
CA GLY A 99 -13.14 -35.33 -1.00
C GLY A 99 -14.30 -34.38 -0.71
N ASP A 100 -15.43 -34.93 -0.22
CA ASP A 100 -16.60 -34.13 0.16
C ASP A 100 -16.39 -33.38 1.48
N GLU A 101 -15.51 -33.88 2.37
CA GLU A 101 -15.25 -33.27 3.67
C GLU A 101 -14.08 -32.28 3.59
N VAL A 102 -14.33 -31.01 3.91
CA VAL A 102 -13.33 -29.95 3.94
C VAL A 102 -13.26 -29.38 5.35
N THR A 103 -12.08 -29.45 5.97
CA THR A 103 -11.81 -28.83 7.28
C THR A 103 -11.06 -27.53 7.06
N ILE A 104 -11.72 -26.41 7.35
CA ILE A 104 -11.17 -25.06 7.21
C ILE A 104 -10.68 -24.61 8.59
N HIS A 105 -9.42 -24.20 8.66
CA HIS A 105 -8.77 -23.68 9.85
C HIS A 105 -8.67 -22.16 9.79
N ASN A 106 -8.60 -21.52 10.95
CA ASN A 106 -8.56 -20.06 11.12
C ASN A 106 -9.72 -19.36 10.39
N VAL A 107 -10.93 -19.93 10.48
CA VAL A 107 -12.14 -19.23 10.05
C VAL A 107 -12.43 -18.12 11.03
N ARG A 108 -12.42 -16.89 10.53
CA ARG A 108 -12.69 -15.70 11.34
C ARG A 108 -14.14 -15.67 11.82
N ASN A 109 -14.33 -15.47 13.11
CA ASN A 109 -15.61 -15.16 13.73
C ASN A 109 -15.42 -14.06 14.78
N CYS A 110 -15.62 -12.79 14.42
CA CYS A 110 -15.41 -11.68 15.35
C CYS A 110 -16.71 -11.32 16.07
N ASP A 111 -16.63 -11.07 17.38
CA ASP A 111 -17.72 -10.47 18.16
C ASP A 111 -17.68 -8.95 17.95
N TYR A 112 -18.46 -8.45 16.99
CA TYR A 112 -18.54 -7.03 16.66
C TYR A 112 -19.45 -6.27 17.62
N ARG A 113 -18.94 -5.16 18.17
CA ARG A 113 -19.73 -4.11 18.84
C ARG A 113 -19.90 -2.91 17.90
N THR A 114 -18.84 -2.56 17.19
CA THR A 114 -18.84 -1.63 16.05
C THR A 114 -17.87 -2.14 14.98
N GLN A 115 -17.75 -1.43 13.85
CA GLN A 115 -16.80 -1.79 12.81
C GLN A 115 -15.33 -1.83 13.30
N THR A 116 -14.97 -0.99 14.26
CA THR A 116 -13.60 -0.86 14.78
C THR A 116 -13.46 -1.33 16.24
N ASP A 117 -14.55 -1.79 16.86
CA ASP A 117 -14.57 -2.37 18.20
C ASP A 117 -15.13 -3.78 18.11
N PHE A 118 -14.24 -4.76 18.19
CA PHE A 118 -14.57 -6.17 18.08
C PHE A 118 -13.56 -7.03 18.82
N THR A 119 -13.96 -8.26 19.13
CA THR A 119 -13.08 -9.27 19.70
C THR A 119 -12.92 -10.41 18.68
N PRO A 120 -11.71 -10.65 18.13
CA PRO A 120 -11.54 -11.68 17.12
C PRO A 120 -11.52 -13.08 17.74
N HIS A 121 -12.31 -14.00 17.17
CA HIS A 121 -12.18 -15.45 17.38
C HIS A 121 -11.84 -16.16 16.08
N TRP A 122 -11.13 -17.28 16.22
CA TRP A 122 -10.66 -18.09 15.11
C TRP A 122 -11.12 -19.52 15.33
N GLU A 123 -11.86 -20.04 14.36
CA GLU A 123 -12.53 -21.34 14.46
C GLU A 123 -11.97 -22.33 13.44
N THR A 124 -12.12 -23.61 13.77
CA THR A 124 -11.96 -24.70 12.80
C THR A 124 -13.33 -25.25 12.47
N ARG A 125 -13.69 -25.28 11.18
CA ARG A 125 -15.00 -25.72 10.70
C ARG A 125 -14.84 -26.83 9.68
N THR A 126 -15.55 -27.93 9.87
CA THR A 126 -15.62 -29.01 8.88
C THR A 126 -16.97 -28.95 8.17
N VAL A 127 -16.94 -28.88 6.84
CA VAL A 127 -18.14 -28.81 5.99
C VAL A 127 -18.12 -29.94 4.98
N ARG A 128 -19.31 -30.42 4.61
CA ARG A 128 -19.50 -31.32 3.48
C ARG A 128 -19.94 -30.52 2.27
N LEU A 129 -19.14 -30.51 1.21
CA LEU A 129 -19.37 -29.69 0.01
C LEU A 129 -20.73 -29.98 -0.64
N LEU A 130 -21.16 -31.25 -0.66
CA LEU A 130 -22.46 -31.70 -1.18
C LEU A 130 -23.64 -31.16 -0.37
N GLN A 131 -23.41 -30.68 0.86
CA GLN A 131 -24.43 -30.08 1.72
C GLN A 131 -24.41 -28.55 1.69
N ILE A 132 -23.47 -27.94 0.96
CA ILE A 132 -23.41 -26.49 0.80
C ILE A 132 -24.51 -26.05 -0.17
N THR A 133 -25.46 -25.28 0.34
CA THR A 133 -26.56 -24.72 -0.46
C THR A 133 -26.32 -23.26 -0.87
N GLY A 134 -25.27 -22.61 -0.35
CA GLY A 134 -24.92 -21.22 -0.65
C GLY A 134 -23.75 -20.70 0.18
N MET A 135 -23.26 -19.53 -0.20
CA MET A 135 -22.25 -18.73 0.50
C MET A 135 -22.70 -17.26 0.41
N ASP A 136 -22.54 -16.51 1.50
CA ASP A 136 -22.88 -15.09 1.63
C ASP A 136 -21.71 -14.15 1.31
#